data_AF-A0A8B3P0M4-F1
#
_entry.id   AF-A0A8B3P0M4-F1
#
_cell.length_a   1.000
_cell.length_b   1.000
_cell.length_c   1.000
_cell.angle_alpha   90.00
_cell.angle_beta   90.00
_cell.angle_gamma   90.00
#
_symmetry.space_group_name_H-M   'P 1'
#
loop_
_entity.id
_entity.type
_entity.pdbx_description
1 polymer ?
#
loop_
_entity_poly.entity_id
_entity_poly.type
_entity_poly.pdbx_seq_one_letter_code
_entity_poly.pdbx_strand_id
1 'polypeptide(L)'
;MGAFDSAIRTTGDLAGVFEYDEVEDRLSATAYFYLVQIENGQAGLVINSIHIRSGAWAIDEADIAVKWDRDEQCVGLFIFGKLWAAFDTATGKKYGGGYGKDIQPNIPWD
;
A
#
# COMPACT_ATOMS: atom_id res chain seq x y z
N MET A 1 17.78 2.29 -4.61
CA MET A 1 16.66 2.98 -5.27
C MET A 1 15.41 2.32 -4.75
N GLY A 2 14.60 3.07 -4.00
CA GLY A 2 13.33 2.58 -3.46
C GLY A 2 12.23 2.50 -4.54
N ALA A 3 11.03 2.11 -4.11
CA ALA A 3 9.84 2.17 -4.95
C ALA A 3 8.71 2.87 -4.19
N PHE A 4 7.95 3.70 -4.88
CA PHE A 4 6.87 4.50 -4.30
C PHE A 4 5.69 4.56 -5.26
N ASP A 5 4.48 4.49 -4.71
CA ASP A 5 3.26 4.86 -5.43
C ASP A 5 2.18 5.32 -4.45
N SER A 6 1.23 6.13 -4.91
CA SER A 6 0.15 6.63 -4.08
C SER A 6 -1.10 6.97 -4.89
N ALA A 7 -2.26 6.88 -4.24
CA ALA A 7 -3.52 7.32 -4.82
C ALA A 7 -4.36 8.07 -3.78
N ILE A 8 -4.60 9.35 -4.06
CA ILE A 8 -5.54 10.17 -3.29
C ILE A 8 -6.95 9.82 -3.75
N ARG A 9 -7.86 9.58 -2.80
CA ARG A 9 -9.28 9.38 -3.06
C ARG A 9 -9.88 10.62 -3.73
N THR A 10 -10.87 10.47 -4.61
CA THR A 10 -11.45 11.63 -5.33
C THR A 10 -11.97 12.72 -4.40
N THR A 11 -12.51 12.37 -3.23
CA THR A 11 -12.95 13.31 -2.20
C THR A 11 -11.83 14.12 -1.56
N GLY A 12 -10.58 13.70 -1.70
CA GLY A 12 -9.38 14.40 -1.21
C GLY A 12 -9.16 14.31 0.30
N ASP A 13 -9.81 13.36 0.97
CA ASP A 13 -9.77 13.14 2.43
C ASP A 13 -8.82 12.01 2.84
N LEU A 14 -8.58 11.05 1.95
CA LEU A 14 -7.76 9.86 2.20
C LEU A 14 -6.82 9.57 1.04
N ALA A 15 -5.71 8.90 1.34
CA ALA A 15 -4.82 8.33 0.33
C ALA A 15 -4.30 6.96 0.76
N GLY A 16 -4.16 6.05 -0.21
CA GLY A 16 -3.28 4.90 -0.08
C GLY A 16 -1.87 5.29 -0.48
N VAL A 17 -0.86 4.84 0.27
CA VAL A 17 0.54 5.15 -0.01
C VAL A 17 1.38 3.89 0.17
N PHE A 18 2.13 3.52 -0.85
CA PHE A 18 3.16 2.48 -0.75
C PHE A 18 4.54 3.12 -0.74
N GLU A 19 5.40 2.60 0.12
CA GLU A 19 6.79 2.99 0.20
C GLU A 19 7.66 1.75 0.42
N TYR A 20 8.68 1.61 -0.39
CA TYR A 20 9.81 0.73 -0.18
C TYR A 20 11.08 1.56 -0.07
N ASP A 21 11.66 1.61 1.13
CA ASP A 21 12.91 2.33 1.38
C ASP A 21 14.09 1.35 1.28
N GLU A 22 14.90 1.51 0.22
CA GLU A 22 16.21 0.88 0.13
C GLU A 22 17.22 1.67 0.96
N VAL A 23 17.42 1.24 2.20
CA VAL A 23 18.51 1.74 3.06
C VAL A 23 19.86 1.11 2.69
N GLU A 24 20.96 1.77 3.05
CA GLU A 24 22.33 1.33 2.74
C GLU A 24 22.60 -0.11 3.18
N ASP A 25 22.10 -0.50 4.36
CA ASP A 25 22.04 -1.88 4.78
C ASP A 25 20.81 -2.56 4.17
N ARG A 26 20.98 -3.16 3.00
CA ARG A 26 19.90 -3.85 2.26
C ARG A 26 19.14 -4.92 3.08
N LEU A 27 19.70 -5.41 4.19
CA LEU A 27 19.00 -6.34 5.09
C LEU A 27 17.95 -5.65 5.97
N SER A 28 18.07 -4.34 6.18
CA SER A 28 17.11 -3.52 6.92
C SER A 28 16.14 -2.73 6.03
N ALA A 29 16.17 -2.92 4.71
CA ALA A 29 15.17 -2.38 3.80
C ALA A 29 13.76 -2.86 4.20
N THR A 30 12.76 -1.98 4.13
CA THR A 30 11.38 -2.33 4.48
C THR A 30 10.38 -1.71 3.52
N ALA A 31 9.32 -2.46 3.25
CA ALA A 31 8.19 -2.03 2.44
C ALA A 31 6.92 -2.00 3.28
N TYR A 32 6.20 -0.89 3.19
CA TYR A 32 4.93 -0.68 3.90
C TYR A 32 3.86 -0.13 2.95
N PHE A 33 2.62 -0.43 3.30
CA PHE A 33 1.44 0.16 2.70
C PHE A 33 0.64 0.88 3.78
N TYR A 34 0.35 2.15 3.56
CA TYR A 34 -0.26 3.05 4.51
C TYR A 34 -1.62 3.53 4.02
N LEU A 35 -2.53 3.75 4.96
CA LEU A 35 -3.70 4.59 4.78
C LEU A 35 -3.42 5.93 5.47
N VAL A 36 -3.53 7.03 4.73
CA VAL A 36 -3.16 8.36 5.18
C VAL A 36 -4.36 9.29 5.10
N GLN A 37 -4.57 10.10 6.13
CA GLN A 37 -5.50 11.21 6.10
C GLN A 37 -4.89 12.37 5.32
N ILE A 38 -5.66 12.98 4.43
CA ILE A 38 -5.26 14.19 3.73
C ILE A 38 -5.86 15.39 4.44
N GLU A 39 -5.01 16.36 4.77
CA GLU A 39 -5.39 17.62 5.40
C GLU A 39 -4.94 18.77 4.51
N ASN A 40 -5.86 19.65 4.10
CA ASN A 40 -5.57 20.80 3.24
C ASN A 40 -4.81 20.43 1.94
N GLY A 41 -5.09 19.25 1.38
CA GLY A 41 -4.44 18.76 0.16
C GLY A 41 -3.02 18.21 0.36
N GLN A 42 -2.59 18.01 1.60
CA GLN A 42 -1.28 17.41 1.94
C GLN A 42 -1.46 16.14 2.76
N ALA A 43 -0.46 15.24 2.67
CA ALA A 43 -0.39 14.07 3.52
C ALA A 43 -0.28 14.50 4.99
N GLY A 44 -1.27 14.09 5.79
CA GLY A 44 -1.34 14.32 7.22
C GLY A 44 -1.01 13.05 7.99
N LEU A 45 -1.93 12.60 8.84
CA LEU A 45 -1.74 11.47 9.74
C LEU A 45 -1.78 10.11 9.01
N VAL A 46 -0.85 9.22 9.35
CA VAL A 46 -0.96 7.79 9.01
C VAL A 46 -2.04 7.16 9.91
N ILE A 47 -3.18 6.80 9.31
CA ILE A 47 -4.32 6.19 9.99
C ILE A 47 -4.04 4.71 10.28
N ASN A 48 -3.43 4.01 9.33
CA ASN A 48 -3.15 2.59 9.44
C ASN A 48 -1.95 2.18 8.57
N SER A 49 -1.38 1.02 8.88
CA SER A 49 -0.26 0.45 8.13
C SER A 49 -0.34 -1.07 8.02
N ILE A 50 0.15 -1.58 6.89
CA ILE A 50 0.36 -2.99 6.60
C ILE A 50 1.82 -3.15 6.22
N HIS A 51 2.52 -4.00 6.96
CA HIS A 51 3.87 -4.42 6.59
C HIS A 51 3.80 -5.35 5.38
N ILE A 52 4.50 -4.98 4.31
CA ILE A 52 4.53 -5.76 3.08
C ILE A 52 5.71 -6.72 3.09
N ARG A 53 6.92 -6.21 3.34
CA ARG A 53 8.13 -7.02 3.26
C ARG A 53 9.28 -6.37 4.03
N SER A 54 10.20 -7.21 4.51
CA SER A 54 11.52 -6.79 4.99
C SER A 54 12.62 -7.42 4.15
N GLY A 55 13.77 -6.75 4.09
CA GLY A 55 14.94 -7.14 3.34
C GLY A 55 14.92 -6.69 1.88
N ALA A 56 16.05 -6.90 1.23
CA ALA A 56 16.26 -6.56 -0.17
C ALA A 56 15.15 -7.11 -1.06
N TRP A 57 14.68 -6.28 -1.97
CA TRP A 57 13.64 -6.61 -2.90
C TRP A 57 13.96 -6.00 -4.25
N ALA A 58 14.18 -6.86 -5.24
CA ALA A 58 14.30 -6.43 -6.63
C ALA A 58 12.89 -6.11 -7.15
N ILE A 59 12.50 -4.84 -7.01
CA ILE A 59 11.23 -4.31 -7.49
C ILE A 59 11.43 -2.89 -8.01
N ASP A 60 10.69 -2.54 -9.06
CA ASP A 60 10.64 -1.18 -9.60
C ASP A 60 9.26 -0.54 -9.33
N GLU A 61 9.17 0.79 -9.43
CA GLU A 61 7.90 1.52 -9.29
C GLU A 61 6.83 1.03 -10.28
N ALA A 62 7.23 0.61 -11.49
CA ALA A 62 6.32 0.09 -12.52
C ALA A 62 5.64 -1.24 -12.12
N ASP A 63 6.20 -1.99 -11.17
CA ASP A 63 5.61 -3.22 -10.66
C ASP A 63 4.57 -2.97 -9.57
N ILE A 64 4.52 -1.74 -9.06
CA ILE A 64 3.63 -1.31 -7.99
C ILE A 64 2.48 -0.50 -8.56
N ALA A 65 1.30 -0.69 -7.99
CA ALA A 65 0.16 0.18 -8.21
C ALA A 65 -0.66 0.32 -6.93
N VAL A 66 -0.96 1.54 -6.52
CA VAL A 66 -1.96 1.86 -5.50
C VAL A 66 -3.21 2.36 -6.20
N LYS A 67 -4.35 1.73 -5.92
CA LYS A 67 -5.62 2.06 -6.57
C LYS A 67 -6.76 2.00 -5.60
N TRP A 68 -7.76 2.84 -5.83
CA TRP A 68 -9.07 2.69 -5.20
C TRP A 68 -9.92 1.70 -6.00
N ASP A 69 -10.80 1.00 -5.30
CA ASP A 69 -11.88 0.24 -5.93
C ASP A 69 -12.90 1.19 -6.58
N ARG A 70 -13.88 0.63 -7.30
CA ARG A 70 -14.81 1.44 -8.09
C ARG A 70 -15.61 2.44 -7.25
N ASP A 71 -16.01 2.05 -6.04
CA ASP A 71 -16.83 2.86 -5.14
C ASP A 71 -15.98 3.67 -4.13
N GLU A 72 -14.66 3.63 -4.31
CA GLU A 72 -13.63 4.19 -3.45
C GLU A 72 -13.77 3.82 -1.96
N GLN A 73 -14.35 2.66 -1.64
CA GLN A 73 -14.46 2.15 -0.27
C GLN A 73 -13.17 1.45 0.17
N CYS A 74 -12.47 0.83 -0.77
CA CYS A 74 -11.24 0.11 -0.53
C CYS A 74 -10.08 0.74 -1.31
N VAL A 75 -8.91 0.84 -0.66
CA VAL A 75 -7.66 1.18 -1.34
C VAL A 75 -6.71 -0.01 -1.25
N GLY A 76 -6.12 -0.37 -2.38
CA GLY A 76 -5.42 -1.62 -2.59
C GLY A 76 -4.02 -1.40 -3.14
N LEU A 77 -3.10 -2.22 -2.66
CA LEU A 77 -1.75 -2.37 -3.18
C LEU A 77 -1.69 -3.55 -4.14
N PHE A 78 -1.33 -3.25 -5.37
CA PHE A 78 -1.07 -4.20 -6.43
C PHE A 78 0.44 -4.33 -6.61
N ILE A 79 0.92 -5.58 -6.63
CA ILE A 79 2.32 -5.93 -6.89
C ILE A 79 2.31 -6.91 -8.05
N PHE A 80 3.01 -6.59 -9.13
CA PHE A 80 2.94 -7.30 -10.42
C PHE A 80 1.49 -7.51 -10.90
N GLY A 81 0.67 -6.46 -10.75
CA GLY A 81 -0.74 -6.46 -11.16
C GLY A 81 -1.69 -7.31 -10.30
N LYS A 82 -1.20 -7.93 -9.21
CA LYS A 82 -2.02 -8.73 -8.29
C LYS A 82 -2.25 -7.97 -6.99
N LEU A 83 -3.47 -8.04 -6.46
CA LEU A 83 -3.80 -7.45 -5.17
C LEU A 83 -3.17 -8.22 -4.01
N TRP A 84 -2.41 -7.53 -3.17
CA TRP A 84 -1.63 -8.11 -2.07
C TRP A 84 -1.91 -7.49 -0.71
N ALA A 85 -2.42 -6.27 -0.67
CA ALA A 85 -2.89 -5.65 0.56
C ALA A 85 -4.03 -4.69 0.25
N ALA A 86 -4.93 -4.48 1.21
CA ALA A 86 -5.98 -3.48 1.09
C ALA A 86 -6.43 -2.96 2.45
N PHE A 87 -6.91 -1.72 2.45
CA PHE A 87 -7.69 -1.15 3.53
C PHE A 87 -9.12 -0.98 3.08
N ASP A 88 -10.06 -1.50 3.86
CA ASP A 88 -11.48 -1.18 3.75
C ASP A 88 -11.77 0.00 4.69
N THR A 89 -12.05 1.15 4.10
CA THR A 89 -12.28 2.40 4.83
C THR A 89 -13.67 2.45 5.48
N ALA A 90 -14.63 1.66 5.00
CA ALA A 90 -15.97 1.59 5.55
C ALA A 90 -15.99 0.79 6.86
N THR A 91 -15.22 -0.29 6.94
CA THR A 91 -15.16 -1.16 8.14
C THR A 91 -13.91 -0.97 8.99
N GLY A 92 -12.89 -0.28 8.47
CA GLY A 92 -11.57 -0.12 9.11
C GLY A 92 -10.71 -1.39 9.07
N LYS A 93 -11.14 -2.42 8.33
CA LYS A 93 -10.38 -3.67 8.21
C LYS A 93 -9.16 -3.50 7.31
N LYS A 94 -8.13 -4.28 7.64
CA LYS A 94 -6.91 -4.42 6.83
C LYS A 94 -6.76 -5.85 6.36
N TYR A 95 -6.30 -6.02 5.12
CA TYR A 95 -6.15 -7.31 4.47
C TYR A 95 -4.72 -7.45 3.91
N GLY A 96 -4.18 -8.66 3.98
CA GLY A 96 -2.90 -9.00 3.35
C GLY A 96 -1.66 -8.59 4.12
N GLY A 97 -0.60 -8.25 3.38
CA GLY A 97 0.76 -8.09 3.90
C GLY A 97 1.60 -9.36 3.81
N GLY A 98 2.89 -9.26 4.17
CA GLY A 98 3.82 -10.40 4.13
C GLY A 98 4.04 -10.99 2.73
N TYR A 99 4.26 -10.13 1.74
CA TYR A 99 4.53 -10.51 0.34
C TYR A 99 5.64 -11.58 0.25
N GLY A 100 5.37 -12.66 -0.49
CA GLY A 100 6.30 -13.78 -0.68
C GLY A 100 6.14 -14.95 0.29
N LYS A 101 5.11 -14.97 1.16
CA LYS A 101 4.77 -16.12 2.03
C LYS A 101 3.91 -17.20 1.34
N ASP A 102 4.05 -17.37 0.03
CA ASP A 102 3.38 -18.38 -0.82
C ASP A 102 1.83 -18.37 -0.89
N ILE A 103 1.15 -17.50 -0.14
CA ILE A 103 -0.32 -17.40 -0.14
C ILE A 103 -0.73 -15.98 -0.50
N GLN A 104 -1.42 -15.82 -1.63
CA GLN A 104 -2.08 -14.56 -1.97
C GLN A 104 -3.30 -14.40 -1.05
N PRO A 105 -3.47 -13.24 -0.38
CA PRO A 105 -4.60 -13.02 0.50
C PRO A 105 -5.92 -13.00 -0.27
N ASN A 106 -6.96 -13.60 0.31
CA ASN A 106 -8.33 -13.45 -0.20
C ASN A 106 -8.87 -12.10 0.24
N ILE A 107 -8.80 -11.12 -0.65
CA ILE A 107 -9.21 -9.74 -0.40
C ILE A 107 -10.46 -9.46 -1.23
N PRO A 108 -11.59 -9.08 -0.61
CA PRO A 108 -12.76 -8.60 -1.35
C PRO A 108 -12.38 -7.34 -2.14
N TRP A 109 -12.55 -7.38 -3.46
CA TRP A 109 -12.14 -6.31 -4.37
C TRP A 109 -13.02 -6.32 -5.62
N ASP A 110 -13.62 -5.17 -5.96
CA ASP A 110 -14.52 -4.98 -7.12
C ASP A 110 -14.12 -3.75 -7.97
#